data_AF-A0A8S9XX53-F1
#
_entry.id   AF-A0A8S9XX53-F1
#
_cell.length_a   1.000
_cell.length_b   1.000
_cell.length_c   1.000
_cell.angle_alpha   90.00
_cell.angle_beta   90.00
_cell.angle_gamma   90.00
#
_symmetry.space_group_name_H-M   'P 1'
#
loop_
_entity.id
_entity.type
_entity.pdbx_description
1 polymer ?
#
loop_
_entity_poly.entity_id
_entity_poly.type
_entity_poly.pdbx_seq_one_letter_code
_entity_poly.pdbx_strand_id
1 'polypeptide(L)'
;MLKVGARTASGQDSFSHPVVDDQDFKRKFHISNGITKAKINPFVAQLPMSLFPGWNEIQFNMAELTKKAYGTTFVEVRRIHVHANCRLRRVYFSDKIYADEDLPDEFKLFASDVPLKPGLSGIGSERRADNKIQLDINTGYSPMTLVN
;
A
#
# COMPACT_ATOMS: atom_id res chain seq x y z
N MET A 1 5.10 7.71 -3.66
CA MET A 1 4.17 6.57 -3.52
C MET A 1 4.95 5.33 -3.08
N LEU A 2 4.42 4.52 -2.16
CA LEU A 2 4.98 3.22 -1.80
C LEU A 2 4.15 2.11 -2.44
N LYS A 3 4.80 1.17 -3.12
CA LYS A 3 4.15 -0.01 -3.71
C LYS A 3 4.64 -1.28 -3.03
N VAL A 4 3.70 -2.19 -2.74
CA VAL A 4 3.95 -3.47 -2.07
C VAL A 4 3.24 -4.60 -2.82
N GLY A 5 4.02 -5.55 -3.32
CA GLY A 5 3.54 -6.82 -3.85
C GLY A 5 3.48 -7.86 -2.75
N ALA A 6 2.28 -8.22 -2.29
CA ALA A 6 2.08 -9.15 -1.19
C ALA A 6 1.04 -10.23 -1.54
N ARG A 7 1.33 -11.49 -1.18
CA ARG A 7 0.35 -12.57 -1.19
C ARG A 7 -0.07 -12.87 0.23
N THR A 8 -1.35 -12.70 0.49
CA THR A 8 -1.99 -12.99 1.78
C THR A 8 -1.96 -14.49 2.08
N ALA A 9 -1.61 -14.87 3.31
CA ALA A 9 -1.98 -16.17 3.87
C ALA A 9 -3.15 -15.98 4.84
N SER A 10 -3.70 -17.07 5.40
CA SER A 10 -4.74 -16.95 6.43
C SER A 10 -4.18 -16.20 7.65
N GLY A 11 -4.72 -15.03 7.99
CA GLY A 11 -4.30 -14.25 9.16
C GLY A 11 -4.59 -12.75 9.08
N GLN A 12 -4.19 -12.04 10.13
CA GLN A 12 -4.18 -10.57 10.15
C GLN A 12 -2.90 -10.06 9.50
N ASP A 13 -3.07 -9.17 8.54
CA ASP A 13 -1.99 -8.48 7.86
C ASP A 13 -2.02 -7.00 8.22
N SER A 14 -0.84 -6.44 8.50
CA SER A 14 -0.71 -5.02 8.76
C SER A 14 0.58 -4.43 8.21
N PHE A 15 0.45 -3.20 7.73
CA PHE A 15 1.52 -2.38 7.20
C PHE A 15 1.59 -1.09 8.02
N SER A 16 2.79 -0.64 8.36
CA SER A 16 2.98 0.52 9.22
C SER A 16 4.15 1.37 8.79
N HIS A 17 3.88 2.67 8.62
CA HIS A 17 4.83 3.61 8.03
C HIS A 17 4.80 4.93 8.82
N PRO A 18 5.86 5.25 9.58
CA PRO A 18 6.07 6.60 10.06
C PRO A 18 6.38 7.55 8.90
N VAL A 19 5.66 8.67 8.87
CA VAL A 19 5.86 9.79 7.96
C VAL A 19 6.22 11.05 8.73
N VAL A 20 6.94 11.94 8.07
CA VAL A 20 7.17 13.32 8.52
C VAL A 20 6.44 14.24 7.56
N ASP A 21 5.73 15.22 8.11
CA ASP A 21 5.06 16.27 7.35
C ASP A 21 5.87 17.59 7.31
N ASP A 22 5.36 18.58 6.60
CA ASP A 22 5.95 19.92 6.45
C ASP A 22 5.99 20.73 7.75
N GLN A 23 5.32 20.28 8.80
CA GLN A 23 5.37 20.86 10.14
C GLN A 23 6.38 20.14 11.05
N ASP A 24 7.23 19.27 10.48
CA ASP A 24 8.16 18.37 11.19
C ASP A 24 7.45 17.46 12.21
N PHE A 25 6.14 17.21 12.01
CA PHE A 25 5.35 16.38 12.89
C PHE A 25 5.43 14.91 12.45
N LYS A 26 5.74 14.04 13.40
CA LYS A 26 5.88 12.59 13.16
C LYS A 26 4.54 11.90 13.32
N ARG A 27 4.03 11.34 12.23
CA ARG A 27 2.75 10.61 12.18
C ARG A 27 2.98 9.18 11.74
N LYS A 28 2.10 8.27 12.14
CA LYS A 28 2.16 6.86 11.75
C LYS A 28 0.89 6.47 11.01
N PHE A 29 1.04 5.98 9.78
CA PHE A 29 -0.03 5.26 9.11
C PHE A 29 0.05 3.79 9.50
N HIS A 30 -1.03 3.25 10.06
CA HIS A 30 -1.21 1.85 10.36
C HIS A 30 -2.37 1.32 9.54
N ILE A 31 -2.07 0.47 8.58
CA ILE A 31 -3.04 -0.11 7.65
C ILE A 31 -3.19 -1.58 8.00
N SER A 32 -4.43 -2.07 8.15
CA SER A 32 -4.66 -3.50 8.42
C SER A 32 -5.98 -4.00 7.87
N ASN A 33 -6.02 -5.30 7.55
CA ASN A 33 -7.25 -6.01 7.21
C ASN A 33 -8.14 -6.33 8.44
N GLY A 34 -7.63 -6.15 9.65
CA GLY A 34 -8.42 -6.22 10.89
C GLY A 34 -9.15 -4.92 11.24
N ILE A 35 -8.87 -3.83 10.52
CA ILE A 35 -9.52 -2.53 10.71
C ILE A 35 -10.70 -2.44 9.74
N THR A 36 -11.89 -2.15 10.26
CA THR A 36 -13.12 -2.01 9.46
C THR A 36 -13.49 -0.55 9.18
N LYS A 37 -13.05 0.40 10.01
CA LYS A 37 -13.33 1.83 9.87
C LYS A 37 -12.06 2.64 10.07
N ALA A 38 -11.86 3.63 9.21
CA ALA A 38 -10.74 4.56 9.34
C ALA A 38 -10.88 5.37 10.63
N LYS A 39 -9.78 5.54 11.36
CA LYS A 39 -9.69 6.39 12.55
C LYS A 39 -8.45 7.26 12.45
N ILE A 40 -8.64 8.58 12.48
CA ILE A 40 -7.56 9.54 12.35
C ILE A 40 -7.34 10.22 13.69
N ASN A 41 -6.21 9.89 14.34
CA ASN A 41 -5.73 10.59 15.53
C ASN A 41 -4.52 11.44 15.15
N PRO A 42 -4.18 12.49 15.94
CA PRO A 42 -3.08 13.40 15.63
C PRO A 42 -1.75 12.70 15.27
N PHE A 43 -1.41 11.62 15.99
CA PHE A 43 -0.14 10.89 15.79
C PHE A 43 -0.28 9.62 14.95
N VAL A 44 -1.48 9.03 14.88
CA VAL A 44 -1.68 7.72 14.23
C VAL A 44 -2.96 7.71 13.42
N ALA A 45 -2.85 7.43 12.12
CA ALA A 45 -3.97 7.15 11.23
C ALA A 45 -4.10 5.63 11.06
N GLN A 46 -5.23 5.08 11.50
CA GLN A 46 -5.59 3.69 11.31
C GLN A 46 -6.50 3.57 10.09
N LEU A 47 -6.06 2.85 9.06
CA LEU A 47 -6.78 2.71 7.81
C LEU A 47 -7.18 1.25 7.55
N PRO A 48 -8.42 0.99 7.11
CA PRO A 48 -8.84 -0.33 6.68
C PRO A 48 -8.16 -0.68 5.35
N MET A 49 -7.86 -1.96 5.15
CA MET A 49 -7.54 -2.50 3.82
C MET A 49 -8.27 -3.82 3.61
N SER A 50 -8.60 -4.14 2.36
CA SER A 50 -9.14 -5.44 1.99
C SER A 50 -8.20 -6.08 0.99
N LEU A 51 -7.73 -7.28 1.29
CA LEU A 51 -6.85 -8.04 0.41
C LEU A 51 -7.66 -9.12 -0.29
N PHE A 52 -7.37 -9.35 -1.56
CA PHE A 52 -7.99 -10.41 -2.33
C PHE A 52 -7.14 -11.69 -2.26
N PRO A 53 -7.74 -12.87 -2.51
CA PRO A 53 -6.99 -14.10 -2.65
C PRO A 53 -5.93 -13.99 -3.77
N GLY A 54 -4.71 -14.46 -3.49
CA GLY A 54 -3.60 -14.44 -4.45
C GLY A 54 -2.62 -13.29 -4.23
N TRP A 55 -1.94 -12.88 -5.30
CA TRP A 55 -1.01 -11.76 -5.28
C TRP A 55 -1.77 -10.43 -5.38
N ASN A 56 -1.45 -9.49 -4.49
CA ASN A 56 -2.02 -8.15 -4.44
C ASN A 56 -0.92 -7.11 -4.70
N GLU A 57 -1.24 -6.08 -5.47
CA GLU A 57 -0.40 -4.88 -5.63
C GLU A 57 -1.02 -3.76 -4.80
N ILE A 58 -0.45 -3.50 -3.63
CA ILE A 58 -0.94 -2.47 -2.72
C ILE A 58 -0.16 -1.18 -2.98
N GLN A 59 -0.88 -0.08 -3.22
CA GLN A 59 -0.31 1.22 -3.49
C GLN A 59 -0.72 2.23 -2.43
N PHE A 60 0.27 2.86 -1.81
CA PHE A 60 0.10 3.88 -0.79
C PHE A 60 0.55 5.24 -1.33
N ASN A 61 -0.42 6.09 -1.66
CA ASN A 61 -0.13 7.47 -2.03
C ASN A 61 0.08 8.32 -0.76
N MET A 62 1.30 8.30 -0.21
CA MET A 62 1.61 8.99 1.06
C MET A 62 1.30 10.49 1.04
N ALA A 63 1.42 11.15 -0.12
CA ALA A 63 1.10 12.56 -0.26
C ALA A 63 -0.40 12.81 -0.09
N GLU A 64 -1.22 12.01 -0.77
CA GLU A 64 -2.67 12.11 -0.67
C GLU A 64 -3.20 11.66 0.68
N LEU A 65 -2.66 10.58 1.25
CA LEU A 65 -3.04 10.08 2.58
C LEU A 65 -2.73 11.13 3.67
N THR A 66 -1.54 11.75 3.64
CA THR A 66 -1.17 12.81 4.59
C THR A 66 -2.08 14.02 4.44
N LYS A 67 -2.35 14.46 3.20
CA LYS A 67 -3.22 15.59 2.92
C LYS A 67 -4.67 15.34 3.36
N LYS A 68 -5.22 14.15 3.08
CA LYS A 68 -6.61 13.78 3.46
C LYS A 68 -6.77 13.57 4.96
N ALA A 69 -5.77 12.98 5.63
CA ALA A 69 -5.86 12.72 7.07
C ALA A 69 -5.59 13.97 7.93
N TYR A 70 -4.62 14.81 7.55
CA TYR A 70 -4.08 15.84 8.42
C TYR A 70 -4.08 17.24 7.81
N GLY A 71 -4.36 17.39 6.51
CA GLY A 71 -4.29 18.68 5.81
C GLY A 71 -2.86 19.20 5.61
N THR A 72 -1.83 18.40 5.92
CA THR A 72 -0.42 18.76 5.82
C THR A 72 0.25 18.13 4.59
N THR A 73 1.46 18.59 4.27
CA THR A 73 2.21 18.10 3.10
C THR A 73 3.13 16.97 3.52
N PHE A 74 3.11 15.86 2.78
CA PHE A 74 4.06 14.76 2.97
C PHE A 74 5.48 15.17 2.57
N VAL A 75 6.46 14.88 3.44
CA VAL A 75 7.89 15.12 3.15
C VAL A 75 8.62 13.80 2.92
N GLU A 76 8.62 12.90 3.90
CA GLU A 76 9.39 11.66 3.83
C GLU A 76 8.77 10.49 4.61
N VAL A 77 9.11 9.27 4.19
CA VAL A 77 8.87 8.04 4.96
C VAL A 77 10.18 7.63 5.63
N ARG A 78 10.16 7.44 6.95
CA ARG A 78 11.37 7.08 7.72
C ARG A 78 11.66 5.59 7.70
N ARG A 79 10.65 4.76 7.88
CA ARG A 79 10.75 3.29 8.02
C ARG A 79 9.51 2.61 7.47
N ILE A 80 9.65 1.36 7.07
CA ILE A 80 8.54 0.48 6.69
C ILE A 80 8.52 -0.73 7.61
N HIS A 81 7.40 -0.92 8.32
CA HIS A 81 7.15 -2.11 9.12
C HIS A 81 6.04 -2.93 8.45
N VAL A 82 6.33 -4.19 8.19
CA VAL A 82 5.37 -5.15 7.67
C VAL A 82 5.18 -6.23 8.73
N HIS A 83 3.99 -6.26 9.33
CA HIS A 83 3.60 -7.25 10.33
C HIS A 83 2.43 -8.04 9.75
N ALA A 84 2.76 -9.00 8.90
CA ALA A 84 1.79 -9.71 8.10
C ALA A 84 2.19 -11.18 7.96
N ASN A 85 1.21 -12.07 7.94
CA ASN A 85 1.41 -13.45 7.51
C ASN A 85 1.37 -13.49 5.97
N CYS A 86 2.15 -12.62 5.34
CA CYS A 86 2.13 -12.43 3.90
C CYS A 86 3.49 -12.79 3.29
N ARG A 87 3.47 -13.22 2.02
CA ARG A 87 4.67 -13.40 1.22
C ARG A 87 4.90 -12.12 0.43
N LEU A 88 6.02 -11.45 0.70
CA LEU A 88 6.44 -10.27 -0.05
C LEU A 88 7.18 -10.68 -1.31
N ARG A 89 6.89 -10.01 -2.42
CA ARG A 89 7.64 -10.15 -3.68
C ARG A 89 8.43 -8.89 -4.01
N ARG A 90 7.83 -7.71 -3.83
CA ARG A 90 8.44 -6.42 -4.15
C ARG A 90 7.96 -5.35 -3.18
N VAL A 91 8.87 -4.48 -2.74
CA VAL A 91 8.56 -3.26 -1.99
C VAL A 91 9.44 -2.17 -2.58
N TYR A 92 8.84 -1.11 -3.11
CA TYR A 92 9.58 0.00 -3.71
C TYR A 92 8.84 1.32 -3.60
N PHE A 93 9.59 2.40 -3.65
CA PHE A 93 9.05 3.75 -3.76
C PHE A 93 9.04 4.19 -5.23
N SER A 94 8.00 4.91 -5.62
CA SER A 94 7.91 5.60 -6.90
C SER A 94 7.50 7.06 -6.67
N ASP A 95 7.94 7.95 -7.54
CA ASP A 95 7.53 9.36 -7.55
C ASP A 95 6.06 9.53 -7.98
N LYS A 96 5.62 8.72 -8.96
CA LYS A 96 4.25 8.74 -9.51
C LYS A 96 3.64 7.35 -9.67
N ILE A 97 2.36 7.32 -10.03
CA ILE A 97 1.66 6.10 -10.46
C ILE A 97 2.11 5.79 -11.89
N TYR A 98 2.94 4.77 -12.04
CA TYR A 98 3.31 4.22 -13.34
C TYR A 98 2.26 3.18 -13.77
N ALA A 99 1.85 3.23 -15.03
CA ALA A 99 1.15 2.15 -15.68
C ALA A 99 2.08 0.93 -15.79
N ASP A 100 1.50 -0.27 -15.91
CA ASP A 100 2.30 -1.50 -16.00
C ASP A 100 3.17 -1.54 -17.26
N GLU A 101 2.80 -0.82 -18.32
CA GLU A 101 3.55 -0.72 -19.57
C GLU A 101 4.84 0.10 -19.41
N ASP A 102 4.78 1.17 -18.62
CA ASP A 102 5.90 2.08 -18.37
C ASP A 102 6.87 1.55 -17.31
N LEU A 103 6.47 0.50 -16.60
CA LEU A 103 7.22 -0.06 -15.49
C LEU A 103 8.24 -1.08 -16.03
N PRO A 104 9.53 -1.04 -15.65
CA PRO A 104 10.48 -2.08 -16.04
C PRO A 104 10.02 -3.47 -15.54
N ASP A 105 10.32 -4.54 -16.26
CA ASP A 105 9.88 -5.91 -15.93
C ASP A 105 10.29 -6.35 -14.51
N GLU A 106 11.43 -5.84 -14.05
CA GLU A 106 11.95 -6.05 -12.71
C GLU A 106 11.19 -5.30 -11.60
N PHE A 107 10.20 -4.48 -11.92
CA PHE A 107 9.26 -3.88 -10.97
C PHE A 107 7.82 -4.38 -11.14
N LYS A 108 7.51 -5.03 -12.26
CA LYS A 108 6.19 -5.66 -12.49
C LYS A 108 5.97 -6.83 -11.53
N LEU A 109 4.78 -6.89 -10.94
CA LEU A 109 4.41 -7.97 -10.01
C LEU A 109 4.40 -9.33 -10.70
N PHE A 110 3.97 -9.35 -11.95
CA PHE A 110 4.06 -10.48 -12.85
C PHE A 110 5.12 -10.15 -13.91
N ALA A 111 6.15 -10.98 -14.03
CA ALA A 111 7.06 -10.86 -15.15
C ALA A 111 6.24 -11.06 -16.43
N SER A 112 6.34 -10.12 -17.37
CA SER A 112 6.07 -10.36 -18.79
C SER A 112 6.75 -11.67 -19.14
N ASP A 113 6.02 -12.61 -19.72
CA ASP A 113 6.47 -13.98 -19.98
C ASP A 113 7.93 -14.05 -20.41
N VAL A 114 8.83 -14.42 -19.49
CA VAL A 114 10.04 -15.11 -19.91
C VAL A 114 9.49 -16.36 -20.60
N PRO A 115 9.80 -16.60 -21.89
CA PRO A 115 9.41 -17.84 -22.53
C PRO A 115 9.88 -18.97 -21.62
N LEU A 116 8.94 -19.70 -21.03
CA LEU A 116 9.24 -20.94 -20.35
C LEU A 116 10.12 -21.73 -21.32
N LYS A 117 11.32 -22.12 -20.88
CA LYS A 117 12.15 -23.05 -21.66
C LYS A 117 11.22 -24.17 -22.17
N PRO A 118 11.19 -24.46 -23.48
CA PRO A 118 10.29 -25.46 -24.02
C PRO A 118 10.56 -26.80 -23.31
N GLY A 119 9.61 -27.25 -22.48
CA GLY A 119 9.74 -28.47 -21.69
C GLY A 119 9.19 -28.42 -20.26
N LEU A 120 8.90 -27.24 -19.69
CA LEU A 120 8.25 -27.13 -18.38
C LEU A 120 6.76 -26.79 -18.55
N SER A 121 5.96 -27.81 -18.87
CA SER A 121 4.50 -27.75 -18.78
C SER A 121 4.07 -27.84 -17.32
N GLY A 122 3.85 -26.69 -16.68
CA GLY A 122 3.19 -26.65 -15.38
C GLY A 122 3.81 -25.66 -14.42
N ILE A 123 3.31 -24.43 -14.46
CA ILE A 123 2.52 -23.82 -13.37
C ILE A 123 1.76 -22.69 -14.06
N GLY A 124 0.44 -22.80 -14.01
CA GLY A 124 -0.48 -22.01 -14.80
C GLY A 124 -0.22 -20.51 -14.73
N SER A 125 -0.49 -19.88 -15.86
CA SER A 125 -0.94 -18.51 -16.04
C SER A 125 -2.13 -18.17 -15.12
N GLU A 126 -1.93 -18.17 -13.81
CA GLU A 126 -2.90 -17.59 -12.88
C GLU A 126 -3.02 -16.11 -13.20
N ARG A 127 -4.23 -15.74 -13.61
CA ARG A 127 -4.64 -14.44 -14.16
C ARG A 127 -3.92 -13.28 -13.47
N ARG A 128 -3.13 -12.62 -14.29
CA ARG A 128 -2.20 -11.54 -13.98
C ARG A 128 -2.92 -10.21 -14.24
N ALA A 129 -3.48 -9.55 -13.23
CA ALA A 129 -3.72 -8.08 -13.22
C ALA A 129 -4.62 -7.58 -12.07
N ASP A 130 -5.49 -8.41 -11.50
CA ASP A 130 -6.78 -7.82 -11.07
C ASP A 130 -6.77 -7.18 -9.67
N ASN A 131 -5.86 -7.60 -8.77
CA ASN A 131 -5.90 -7.16 -7.37
C ASN A 131 -5.00 -5.94 -7.12
N LYS A 132 -5.20 -4.86 -7.87
CA LYS A 132 -4.60 -3.55 -7.57
C LYS A 132 -5.42 -2.86 -6.50
N ILE A 133 -4.79 -2.60 -5.35
CA ILE A 133 -5.43 -1.95 -4.22
C ILE A 133 -4.77 -0.58 -4.05
N GLN A 134 -5.50 0.46 -4.41
CA GLN A 134 -5.15 1.82 -4.03
C GLN A 134 -5.93 2.17 -2.77
N LEU A 135 -5.20 2.53 -1.71
CA LEU A 135 -5.86 3.00 -0.50
C LEU A 135 -6.30 4.44 -0.70
N ASP A 136 -7.60 4.66 -0.54
CA ASP A 136 -8.17 5.98 -0.40
C ASP A 136 -8.80 6.12 0.99
N ILE A 137 -8.58 7.27 1.61
CA ILE A 137 -9.32 7.65 2.82
C ILE A 137 -10.62 8.27 2.32
N ASN A 138 -11.65 7.44 2.10
CA ASN A 138 -13.03 7.94 1.98
C ASN A 138 -13.45 8.50 3.34
N THR A 139 -12.97 9.70 3.66
CA THR A 139 -13.33 10.48 4.83
C THR A 139 -14.76 10.98 4.64
N GLY A 140 -15.76 10.16 4.99
CA GLY A 140 -17.10 10.64 5.32
C GLY A 140 -17.14 11.46 6.63
N TYR A 141 -16.03 12.10 7.01
CA TYR A 141 -15.87 12.82 8.27
C TYR A 141 -15.28 14.20 7.98
N SER A 142 -16.06 15.23 8.29
CA SER A 142 -15.62 16.62 8.37
C SER A 142 -14.35 16.73 9.22
N PRO A 143 -13.44 17.67 8.89
CA PRO A 143 -12.33 17.99 9.77
C PRO A 143 -12.91 18.38 11.13
N MET A 144 -12.62 17.58 12.16
CA MET A 144 -12.96 17.93 13.53
C MET A 144 -12.31 19.27 13.82
N THR A 145 -13.18 20.26 14.01
CA THR A 145 -12.91 21.62 14.46
C THR A 145 -11.92 21.58 15.62
N LEU A 146 -10.81 22.30 15.48
CA LEU A 146 -10.02 22.73 16.63
C LEU A 146 -10.94 23.63 17.47
N VAL A 147 -11.45 23.07 18.56
CA VAL A 147 -12.08 23.86 19.63
C VAL A 147 -10.93 24.44 20.44
N ASN A 148 -10.73 25.76 20.31
CA ASN A 148 -10.14 26.57 21.36
C ASN A 148 -11.27 27.28 22.09
#